data_AF-A0A2E5PBD4-F1
#
_entry.id   AF-A0A2E5PBD4-F1
#
_cell.length_a   1.000
_cell.length_b   1.000
_cell.length_c   1.000
_cell.angle_alpha   90.00
_cell.angle_beta   90.00
_cell.angle_gamma   90.00
#
_symmetry.space_group_name_H-M   'P 1'
#
loop_
_entity.id
_entity.type
_entity.pdbx_description
1 polymer ?
#
loop_
_entity_poly.entity_id
_entity_poly.type
_entity_poly.pdbx_seq_one_letter_code
_entity_poly.pdbx_strand_id
1 'polypeptide(L)'
;MSSKFSMSLGNLRSGIATAILALLISAFVVQAADNGVTIDEYHHGIYLKVLPVDPAVKPDISLLESSEAMDKIKKAIDLIYEKSSFNADALNLLKSRGDVVVVYDPGFPEWSRGDIILAAFLPNFYEPAADAPWNNVFVAMLGRYIIKHSPAEIAAEGIVHELVGHGIQHMYGRLTHMNSLNMECEASLYEMQAFQDLGVDLYNDYMVNFRREFEDFHCDDFKRFMQKHKGSLMSLWDESPLDVKVILTIFDEYLGQLPN
;
A
#
# COMPACT_ATOMS: atom_id res chain seq x y z
N MET A 1 36.89 65.90 -57.15
CA MET A 1 37.10 67.28 -56.69
C MET A 1 35.73 67.95 -56.65
N SER A 2 35.25 68.35 -55.46
CA SER A 2 33.99 69.10 -55.20
C SER A 2 32.66 68.43 -55.59
N SER A 3 31.53 68.64 -54.92
CA SER A 3 31.11 69.19 -53.62
C SER A 3 29.58 68.90 -53.56
N LYS A 4 29.00 68.49 -52.42
CA LYS A 4 28.04 69.27 -51.58
C LYS A 4 26.83 69.87 -52.34
N PHE A 5 25.55 69.87 -51.92
CA PHE A 5 24.84 69.74 -50.63
C PHE A 5 23.32 69.69 -50.97
N SER A 6 22.44 69.08 -50.15
CA SER A 6 21.17 69.70 -49.66
C SER A 6 20.38 68.78 -48.71
N MET A 7 19.96 69.33 -47.56
CA MET A 7 18.95 68.80 -46.59
C MET A 7 17.56 69.38 -46.98
N SER A 8 16.39 68.86 -46.61
CA SER A 8 15.85 68.79 -45.25
C SER A 8 14.37 68.33 -45.23
N LEU A 9 14.05 67.56 -44.17
CA LEU A 9 12.81 67.28 -43.42
C LEU A 9 11.37 67.38 -44.00
N GLY A 10 10.58 66.35 -43.66
CA GLY A 10 9.11 66.38 -43.63
C GLY A 10 8.46 65.20 -42.87
N ASN A 11 8.36 65.33 -41.56
CA ASN A 11 7.32 64.83 -40.62
C ASN A 11 6.94 63.33 -40.51
N LEU A 12 7.46 62.72 -39.43
CA LEU A 12 6.74 62.11 -38.30
C LEU A 12 5.28 61.63 -38.50
N ARG A 13 5.08 60.31 -38.53
CA ARG A 13 3.92 59.65 -37.90
C ARG A 13 4.30 58.27 -37.35
N SER A 14 4.31 58.21 -36.02
CA SER A 14 3.88 57.14 -35.11
C SER A 14 3.77 55.70 -35.63
N GLY A 15 4.50 54.81 -34.94
CA GLY A 15 3.92 53.58 -34.41
C GLY A 15 3.84 52.39 -35.37
N ILE A 16 4.66 51.38 -35.11
CA ILE A 16 4.25 50.05 -34.64
C ILE A 16 5.57 49.32 -34.35
N ALA A 17 5.91 49.20 -33.06
CA ALA A 17 6.85 48.20 -32.62
C ALA A 17 6.14 46.86 -32.76
N THR A 18 6.60 46.04 -33.69
CA THR A 18 6.09 44.67 -33.89
C THR A 18 6.53 43.82 -32.70
N ALA A 19 5.74 43.82 -31.63
CA ALA A 19 5.83 42.83 -30.58
C ALA A 19 5.33 41.50 -31.17
N ILE A 20 6.26 40.59 -31.46
CA ILE A 20 5.94 39.18 -31.70
C ILE A 20 5.53 38.60 -30.35
N LEU A 21 4.24 38.70 -30.03
CA LEU A 21 3.62 37.96 -28.94
C LEU A 21 3.46 36.52 -29.44
N ALA A 22 4.48 35.69 -29.21
CA ALA A 22 4.34 34.26 -29.30
C ALA A 22 3.38 33.83 -28.17
N LEU A 23 2.10 33.68 -28.50
CA LEU A 23 1.14 32.96 -27.67
C LEU A 23 1.60 31.50 -27.65
N LEU A 24 2.48 31.16 -26.71
CA LEU A 24 2.66 29.78 -26.27
C LEU A 24 1.35 29.38 -25.60
N ILE A 25 0.42 28.88 -26.40
CA ILE A 25 -0.67 28.06 -25.90
C ILE A 25 0.03 26.81 -25.37
N SER A 26 0.40 26.85 -24.10
CA SER A 26 0.65 25.64 -23.32
C SER A 26 -0.67 24.88 -23.34
N ALA A 27 -0.82 24.02 -24.34
CA ALA A 27 -1.76 22.93 -24.24
C ALA A 27 -1.27 22.11 -23.03
N PHE A 28 -1.85 22.40 -21.87
CA PHE A 28 -1.98 21.38 -20.86
C PHE A 28 -2.77 20.29 -21.56
N VAL A 29 -2.05 19.29 -22.07
CA VAL A 29 -2.64 17.99 -22.32
C VAL A 29 -3.10 17.57 -20.92
N VAL A 30 -4.35 17.87 -20.61
CA VAL A 30 -5.07 17.10 -19.62
C VAL A 30 -5.04 15.70 -20.21
N GLN A 31 -4.10 14.90 -19.72
CA GLN A 31 -4.05 13.49 -20.03
C GLN A 31 -5.40 12.98 -19.51
N ALA A 32 -6.32 12.72 -20.43
CA ALA A 32 -7.51 11.98 -20.08
C ALA A 32 -7.00 10.67 -19.49
N ALA A 33 -7.41 10.37 -18.26
CA ALA A 33 -7.21 9.05 -17.70
C ALA A 33 -7.67 8.04 -18.75
N ASP A 34 -6.83 7.05 -19.02
CA ASP A 34 -7.16 6.02 -20.00
C ASP A 34 -8.53 5.45 -19.64
N ASN A 35 -9.40 5.19 -20.63
CA ASN A 35 -10.74 4.66 -20.39
C ASN A 35 -10.60 3.17 -20.02
N GLY A 36 -10.08 2.93 -18.81
CA GLY A 36 -9.05 1.95 -18.52
C GLY A 36 -9.26 0.52 -19.01
N VAL A 37 -8.14 -0.14 -19.31
CA VAL A 37 -8.07 -1.58 -19.56
C VAL A 37 -7.84 -2.27 -18.22
N THR A 38 -8.59 -3.33 -17.94
CA THR A 38 -8.25 -4.25 -16.83
C THR A 38 -6.90 -4.89 -17.14
N ILE A 39 -5.94 -4.76 -16.22
CA ILE A 39 -4.63 -5.40 -16.37
C ILE A 39 -4.57 -6.60 -15.44
N ASP A 40 -4.31 -7.76 -16.02
CA ASP A 40 -4.16 -9.04 -15.33
C ASP A 40 -2.77 -9.62 -15.63
N GLU A 41 -1.95 -9.85 -14.60
CA GLU A 41 -0.59 -10.39 -14.75
C GLU A 41 -0.22 -11.33 -13.60
N TYR A 42 0.84 -12.13 -13.78
CA TYR A 42 1.49 -12.85 -12.69
C TYR A 42 2.85 -12.24 -12.38
N HIS A 43 3.15 -12.05 -11.09
CA HIS A 43 4.44 -11.55 -10.63
C HIS A 43 4.86 -12.31 -9.36
N HIS A 44 6.05 -12.92 -9.36
CA HIS A 44 6.51 -13.81 -8.28
C HIS A 44 5.52 -14.95 -7.89
N GLY A 45 4.70 -15.40 -8.85
CA GLY A 45 3.66 -16.41 -8.62
C GLY A 45 2.44 -15.88 -7.85
N ILE A 46 2.27 -14.56 -7.75
CA ILE A 46 1.09 -13.88 -7.23
C ILE A 46 0.28 -13.37 -8.43
N TYR A 47 -1.02 -13.63 -8.44
CA TYR A 47 -1.92 -13.08 -9.46
C TYR A 47 -2.26 -11.64 -9.13
N LEU A 48 -1.98 -10.73 -10.07
CA LEU A 48 -2.21 -9.30 -9.92
C LEU A 48 -3.34 -8.87 -10.84
N LYS A 49 -4.28 -8.10 -10.30
CA LYS A 49 -5.39 -7.53 -11.06
C LYS A 49 -5.55 -6.05 -10.75
N VAL A 50 -5.54 -5.22 -11.79
CA VAL A 50 -5.83 -3.79 -11.69
C VAL A 50 -7.12 -3.50 -12.42
N LEU A 51 -8.13 -3.03 -11.68
CA LEU A 51 -9.40 -2.62 -12.26
C LEU A 51 -9.30 -1.21 -12.84
N PRO A 52 -10.02 -0.93 -13.93
CA PRO A 52 -10.10 0.42 -14.47
C PRO A 52 -10.97 1.30 -13.58
N VAL A 53 -10.80 2.61 -13.70
CA VAL A 53 -11.68 3.57 -13.04
C VAL A 53 -13.08 3.48 -13.66
N ASP A 54 -14.11 3.33 -12.83
CA ASP A 54 -15.49 3.45 -13.30
C ASP A 54 -15.74 4.91 -13.75
N PRO A 55 -16.03 5.17 -15.04
CA PRO A 55 -16.24 6.52 -15.54
C PRO A 55 -17.49 7.20 -14.95
N ALA A 56 -18.40 6.44 -14.32
CA ALA A 56 -19.55 6.97 -13.60
C ALA A 56 -19.20 7.48 -12.19
N VAL A 57 -18.08 7.04 -11.62
CA VAL A 57 -17.63 7.42 -10.28
C VAL A 57 -16.81 8.71 -10.37
N LYS A 58 -17.17 9.70 -9.57
CA LYS A 58 -16.33 10.88 -9.34
C LYS A 58 -15.42 10.61 -8.15
N PRO A 59 -14.12 10.41 -8.35
CA PRO A 59 -13.24 10.14 -7.23
C PRO A 59 -13.04 11.41 -6.40
N ASP A 60 -12.85 11.21 -5.10
CA ASP A 60 -12.55 12.27 -4.14
C ASP A 60 -11.05 12.67 -4.14
N ILE A 61 -10.22 11.90 -4.84
CA ILE A 61 -8.80 12.12 -5.03
C ILE A 61 -8.39 11.89 -6.50
N SER A 62 -7.23 12.40 -6.89
CA SER A 62 -6.60 11.97 -8.14
C SER A 62 -6.23 10.49 -8.05
N LEU A 63 -6.72 9.70 -9.01
CA LEU A 63 -6.43 8.28 -9.17
C LEU A 63 -5.16 8.08 -10.00
N LEU A 64 -4.51 6.94 -9.82
CA LEU A 64 -3.40 6.51 -10.67
C LEU A 64 -3.93 5.74 -11.88
N GLU A 65 -3.22 5.86 -13.00
CA GLU A 65 -3.46 5.05 -14.19
C GLU A 65 -3.18 3.56 -13.89
N SER A 66 -3.90 2.67 -14.56
CA SER A 66 -3.81 1.23 -14.29
C SER A 66 -2.40 0.66 -14.42
N SER A 67 -1.62 1.11 -15.42
CA SER A 67 -0.23 0.67 -15.61
C SER A 67 0.70 1.16 -14.52
N GLU A 68 0.50 2.41 -14.03
CA GLU A 68 1.30 2.96 -12.94
C GLU A 68 1.01 2.25 -11.62
N ALA A 69 -0.27 1.95 -11.36
CA ALA A 69 -0.67 1.14 -10.21
C ALA A 69 -0.03 -0.26 -10.25
N MET A 70 -0.09 -0.93 -11.41
CA MET A 70 0.54 -2.24 -11.61
C MET A 70 2.04 -2.20 -11.31
N ASP A 71 2.76 -1.21 -11.87
CA ASP A 71 4.20 -1.05 -11.64
C ASP A 71 4.54 -0.81 -10.16
N LYS A 72 3.72 -0.06 -9.43
CA LYS A 72 3.91 0.16 -7.99
C LYS A 72 3.70 -1.12 -7.19
N ILE A 73 2.66 -1.90 -7.50
CA ILE A 73 2.38 -3.17 -6.83
C ILE A 73 3.54 -4.14 -7.07
N LYS A 74 4.04 -4.25 -8.31
CA LYS A 74 5.18 -5.11 -8.64
C LYS A 74 6.43 -4.70 -7.85
N LYS A 75 6.74 -3.41 -7.79
CA LYS A 75 7.85 -2.89 -6.96
C LYS A 75 7.68 -3.17 -5.47
N ALA A 76 6.47 -3.08 -4.95
CA ALA A 76 6.19 -3.41 -3.55
C ALA A 76 6.45 -4.91 -3.27
N ILE A 77 6.00 -5.79 -4.18
CA ILE A 77 6.28 -7.23 -4.10
C ILE A 77 7.78 -7.50 -4.21
N ASP A 78 8.48 -6.89 -5.17
CA ASP A 78 9.92 -7.03 -5.35
C ASP A 78 10.67 -6.67 -4.06
N LEU A 79 10.30 -5.54 -3.43
CA LEU A 79 10.89 -5.12 -2.17
C LEU A 79 10.73 -6.16 -1.05
N ILE A 80 9.58 -6.83 -0.95
CA ILE A 80 9.37 -7.90 0.04
C ILE A 80 10.34 -9.04 -0.21
N TYR A 81 10.42 -9.55 -1.45
CA TYR A 81 11.31 -10.67 -1.80
C TYR A 81 12.80 -10.31 -1.70
N GLU A 82 13.16 -9.06 -1.97
CA GLU A 82 14.55 -8.60 -1.94
C GLU A 82 15.06 -8.33 -0.51
N LYS A 83 14.21 -7.81 0.37
CA LYS A 83 14.66 -7.26 1.67
C LYS A 83 14.04 -7.92 2.88
N SER A 84 12.84 -8.49 2.78
CA SER A 84 12.12 -9.08 3.92
C SER A 84 11.94 -10.59 3.74
N SER A 85 13.04 -11.34 3.88
CA SER A 85 13.03 -12.81 3.77
C SER A 85 11.95 -13.47 4.64
N PHE A 86 11.72 -12.94 5.84
CA PHE A 86 10.69 -13.43 6.76
C PHE A 86 9.28 -13.36 6.16
N ASN A 87 8.89 -12.20 5.62
CA ASN A 87 7.58 -12.03 4.99
C ASN A 87 7.49 -12.72 3.63
N ALA A 88 8.61 -12.78 2.88
CA ALA A 88 8.68 -13.53 1.62
C ALA A 88 8.46 -15.03 1.84
N ASP A 89 9.03 -15.61 2.89
CA ASP A 89 8.81 -17.00 3.27
C ASP A 89 7.36 -17.27 3.67
N ALA A 90 6.72 -16.33 4.37
CA ALA A 90 5.30 -16.43 4.70
C ALA A 90 4.41 -16.35 3.44
N LEU A 91 4.69 -15.44 2.49
CA LEU A 91 4.00 -15.41 1.20
C LEU A 91 4.20 -16.71 0.41
N ASN A 92 5.41 -17.27 0.42
CA ASN A 92 5.69 -18.58 -0.21
C ASN A 92 4.90 -19.71 0.45
N LEU A 93 4.74 -19.68 1.77
CA LEU A 93 3.91 -20.62 2.50
C LEU A 93 2.43 -20.50 2.06
N LEU A 94 1.88 -19.29 1.95
CA LEU A 94 0.51 -19.09 1.47
C LEU A 94 0.32 -19.62 0.04
N LYS A 95 1.25 -19.31 -0.88
CA LYS A 95 1.24 -19.86 -2.25
C LYS A 95 1.30 -21.39 -2.28
N SER A 96 1.94 -22.02 -1.30
CA SER A 96 1.96 -23.49 -1.21
C SER A 96 0.61 -24.08 -0.74
N ARG A 97 -0.31 -23.24 -0.26
CA ARG A 97 -1.59 -23.59 0.39
C ARG A 97 -2.82 -23.01 -0.31
N GLY A 98 -2.66 -22.30 -1.42
CA GLY A 98 -3.74 -21.69 -2.17
C GLY A 98 -3.25 -20.61 -3.14
N ASP A 99 -4.18 -20.03 -3.88
CA ASP A 99 -3.89 -18.94 -4.80
C ASP A 99 -3.71 -17.63 -4.01
N VAL A 100 -2.67 -16.87 -4.32
CA VAL A 100 -2.41 -15.56 -3.71
C VAL A 100 -2.68 -14.48 -4.74
N VAL A 101 -3.57 -13.54 -4.39
CA VAL A 101 -4.10 -12.53 -5.29
C VAL A 101 -3.97 -11.14 -4.67
N VAL A 102 -3.48 -10.19 -5.46
CA VAL A 102 -3.53 -8.77 -5.12
C VAL A 102 -4.38 -8.06 -6.16
N VAL A 103 -5.45 -7.42 -5.71
CA VAL A 103 -6.34 -6.61 -6.54
C VAL A 103 -6.16 -5.15 -6.18
N TYR A 104 -5.99 -4.28 -7.16
CA TYR A 104 -6.21 -2.85 -6.97
C TYR A 104 -7.55 -2.45 -7.59
N ASP A 105 -8.41 -1.88 -6.76
CA ASP A 105 -9.71 -1.34 -7.15
C ASP A 105 -9.76 0.16 -6.84
N PRO A 106 -9.77 1.04 -7.87
CA PRO A 106 -9.92 2.48 -7.66
C PRO A 106 -11.24 2.88 -6.99
N GLY A 107 -12.27 2.03 -7.06
CA GLY A 107 -13.55 2.21 -6.38
C GLY A 107 -13.52 1.83 -4.90
N PHE A 108 -12.51 1.08 -4.45
CA PHE A 108 -12.39 0.63 -3.07
C PHE A 108 -11.71 1.69 -2.16
N PRO A 109 -12.20 1.88 -0.92
CA PRO A 109 -13.46 1.37 -0.37
C PRO A 109 -14.66 2.16 -0.91
N GLU A 110 -15.86 1.58 -0.87
CA GLU A 110 -17.08 2.39 -1.01
C GLU A 110 -17.03 3.54 0.01
N TRP A 111 -17.43 4.74 -0.40
CA TRP A 111 -17.31 5.91 0.46
C TRP A 111 -18.08 5.71 1.77
N SER A 112 -17.39 5.81 2.90
CA SER A 112 -17.95 5.85 4.25
C SER A 112 -17.53 7.12 4.98
N ARG A 113 -18.42 7.69 5.80
CA ARG A 113 -18.03 8.75 6.75
C ARG A 113 -17.32 8.11 7.94
N GLY A 114 -16.06 8.45 8.18
CA GLY A 114 -15.39 8.18 9.45
C GLY A 114 -13.97 7.64 9.27
N ASP A 115 -13.84 6.53 8.56
CA ASP A 115 -12.60 5.77 8.48
C ASP A 115 -12.14 5.58 7.03
N ILE A 116 -10.83 5.72 6.80
CA ILE A 116 -10.19 5.48 5.50
C ILE A 116 -9.66 4.05 5.50
N ILE A 117 -10.37 3.15 4.84
CA ILE A 117 -9.88 1.79 4.59
C ILE A 117 -8.84 1.87 3.46
N LEU A 118 -7.61 1.49 3.76
CA LEU A 118 -6.49 1.52 2.82
C LEU A 118 -6.45 0.25 1.97
N ALA A 119 -6.54 -0.89 2.63
CA ALA A 119 -6.59 -2.22 2.04
C ALA A 119 -7.52 -3.13 2.85
N ALA A 120 -7.78 -4.34 2.33
CA ALA A 120 -8.52 -5.36 3.06
C ALA A 120 -8.21 -6.78 2.57
N PHE A 121 -8.17 -7.72 3.50
CA PHE A 121 -8.12 -9.15 3.22
C PHE A 121 -9.52 -9.74 2.99
N LEU A 122 -9.74 -10.35 1.81
CA LEU A 122 -11.05 -10.84 1.36
C LEU A 122 -11.00 -12.33 0.97
N PRO A 123 -11.01 -13.28 1.93
CA PRO A 123 -10.75 -14.71 1.67
C PRO A 123 -11.81 -15.42 0.81
N ASN A 124 -12.99 -14.82 0.64
CA ASN A 124 -14.10 -15.38 -0.13
C ASN A 124 -14.42 -14.57 -1.40
N PHE A 125 -13.50 -13.71 -1.84
CA PHE A 125 -13.74 -12.85 -3.00
C PHE A 125 -13.63 -13.60 -4.34
N TYR A 126 -12.78 -14.63 -4.39
CA TYR A 126 -12.63 -15.52 -5.54
C TYR A 126 -12.96 -16.95 -5.15
N GLU A 127 -13.51 -17.69 -6.09
CA GLU A 127 -13.56 -19.15 -6.02
C GLU A 127 -12.16 -19.71 -6.30
N PRO A 128 -11.72 -20.77 -5.61
CA PRO A 128 -10.49 -21.47 -5.94
C PRO A 128 -10.48 -21.95 -7.41
N ALA A 129 -9.30 -22.02 -8.03
CA ALA A 129 -9.20 -22.63 -9.35
C ALA A 129 -9.72 -24.08 -9.35
N ALA A 130 -10.32 -24.52 -10.46
CA ALA A 130 -11.03 -25.80 -10.52
C ALA A 130 -10.13 -27.03 -10.24
N ASP A 131 -8.82 -26.90 -10.44
CA ASP A 131 -7.78 -27.90 -10.20
C ASP A 131 -6.84 -27.52 -9.03
N ALA A 132 -7.18 -26.50 -8.25
CA ALA A 132 -6.38 -26.08 -7.11
C ALA A 132 -6.25 -27.24 -6.09
N PRO A 133 -5.03 -27.55 -5.62
CA PRO A 133 -4.82 -28.60 -4.61
C PRO A 133 -5.42 -28.24 -3.25
N TRP A 134 -5.78 -26.98 -3.05
CA TRP A 134 -6.37 -26.44 -1.83
C TRP A 134 -7.54 -25.53 -2.18
N ASN A 135 -8.53 -25.47 -1.29
CA ASN A 135 -9.71 -24.62 -1.46
C ASN A 135 -9.52 -23.20 -0.90
N ASN A 136 -8.27 -22.76 -0.70
CA ASN A 136 -7.99 -21.43 -0.14
C ASN A 136 -7.63 -20.46 -1.25
N VAL A 137 -8.17 -19.25 -1.18
CA VAL A 137 -7.69 -18.10 -1.94
C VAL A 137 -7.39 -16.97 -0.96
N PHE A 138 -6.20 -16.40 -1.07
CA PHE A 138 -5.72 -15.31 -0.23
C PHE A 138 -5.77 -14.04 -1.06
N VAL A 139 -6.68 -13.13 -0.75
CA VAL A 139 -6.92 -11.93 -1.55
C VAL A 139 -6.65 -10.69 -0.71
N ALA A 140 -5.72 -9.85 -1.16
CA ALA A 140 -5.60 -8.49 -0.68
C ALA A 140 -6.20 -7.52 -1.70
N MET A 141 -7.12 -6.69 -1.25
CA MET A 141 -7.71 -5.60 -2.01
C MET A 141 -7.04 -4.29 -1.61
N LEU A 142 -6.36 -3.63 -2.55
CA LEU A 142 -5.75 -2.33 -2.39
C LEU A 142 -6.71 -1.24 -2.88
N GLY A 143 -6.93 -0.22 -2.05
CA GLY A 143 -7.79 0.91 -2.40
C GLY A 143 -7.07 2.08 -3.07
N ARG A 144 -7.86 3.08 -3.45
CA ARG A 144 -7.39 4.31 -4.09
C ARG A 144 -6.41 5.14 -3.25
N TYR A 145 -6.42 4.99 -1.92
CA TYR A 145 -5.55 5.75 -1.03
C TYR A 145 -4.16 5.10 -0.91
N ILE A 146 -4.09 3.80 -0.62
CA ILE A 146 -2.81 3.09 -0.40
C ILE A 146 -1.93 3.06 -1.65
N ILE A 147 -2.51 2.93 -2.84
CA ILE A 147 -1.75 2.85 -4.09
C ILE A 147 -0.88 4.11 -4.35
N LYS A 148 -1.20 5.22 -3.68
CA LYS A 148 -0.48 6.48 -3.79
C LYS A 148 0.73 6.55 -2.87
N HIS A 149 0.81 5.68 -1.87
CA HIS A 149 1.95 5.59 -0.97
C HIS A 149 3.21 5.12 -1.72
N SER A 150 4.34 5.11 -1.00
CA SER A 150 5.59 4.54 -1.50
C SER A 150 5.47 3.02 -1.68
N PRO A 151 6.29 2.40 -2.54
CA PRO A 151 6.30 0.94 -2.66
C PRO A 151 6.59 0.20 -1.35
N ALA A 152 7.33 0.82 -0.41
CA ALA A 152 7.60 0.22 0.89
C ALA A 152 6.36 0.21 1.81
N GLU A 153 5.59 1.28 1.81
CA GLU A 153 4.32 1.39 2.53
C GLU A 153 3.25 0.45 1.92
N ILE A 154 3.15 0.41 0.58
CA ILE A 154 2.27 -0.57 -0.11
C ILE A 154 2.67 -2.01 0.26
N ALA A 155 3.97 -2.30 0.32
CA ALA A 155 4.47 -3.60 0.71
C ALA A 155 4.09 -3.95 2.16
N ALA A 156 4.28 -3.04 3.11
CA ALA A 156 4.01 -3.28 4.53
C ALA A 156 2.50 -3.29 4.84
N GLU A 157 1.80 -2.17 4.60
CA GLU A 157 0.40 -1.95 4.97
C GLU A 157 -0.58 -2.66 4.05
N GLY A 158 -0.29 -2.70 2.75
CA GLY A 158 -1.23 -3.23 1.75
C GLY A 158 -1.08 -4.72 1.51
N ILE A 159 0.16 -5.21 1.48
CA ILE A 159 0.47 -6.59 1.07
C ILE A 159 0.81 -7.45 2.28
N VAL A 160 1.75 -7.04 3.14
CA VAL A 160 2.17 -7.87 4.28
C VAL A 160 1.09 -7.92 5.35
N HIS A 161 0.52 -6.79 5.75
CA HIS A 161 -0.58 -6.79 6.74
C HIS A 161 -1.74 -7.70 6.29
N GLU A 162 -2.23 -7.48 5.07
CA GLU A 162 -3.40 -8.18 4.54
C GLU A 162 -3.12 -9.65 4.18
N LEU A 163 -2.07 -9.92 3.39
CA LEU A 163 -1.78 -11.29 2.96
C LEU A 163 -1.01 -12.07 4.02
N VAL A 164 0.07 -11.51 4.58
CA VAL A 164 0.84 -12.27 5.56
C VAL A 164 0.11 -12.32 6.89
N GLY A 165 -0.32 -11.19 7.44
CA GLY A 165 -1.09 -11.15 8.70
C GLY A 165 -2.39 -11.95 8.60
N HIS A 166 -3.38 -11.41 7.90
CA HIS A 166 -4.69 -12.05 7.82
C HIS A 166 -4.71 -13.33 6.99
N GLY A 167 -3.86 -13.47 5.97
CA GLY A 167 -3.78 -14.73 5.21
C GLY A 167 -3.18 -15.87 6.02
N ILE A 168 -2.18 -15.65 6.88
CA ILE A 168 -1.69 -16.70 7.80
C ILE A 168 -2.77 -17.06 8.83
N GLN A 169 -3.48 -16.07 9.37
CA GLN A 169 -4.64 -16.32 10.24
C GLN A 169 -5.71 -17.15 9.54
N HIS A 170 -6.03 -16.83 8.28
CA HIS A 170 -6.99 -17.57 7.47
C HIS A 170 -6.54 -19.00 7.25
N MET A 171 -5.28 -19.20 6.84
CA MET A 171 -4.68 -20.52 6.61
C MET A 171 -4.75 -21.42 7.85
N TYR A 172 -4.58 -20.85 9.05
CA TYR A 172 -4.71 -21.58 10.31
C TYR A 172 -6.13 -21.63 10.89
N GLY A 173 -7.14 -21.11 10.17
CA GLY A 173 -8.54 -21.10 10.63
C GLY A 173 -8.80 -20.16 11.82
N ARG A 174 -7.92 -19.18 12.06
CA ARG A 174 -7.97 -18.28 13.22
C ARG A 174 -8.98 -17.13 13.05
N LEU A 175 -9.34 -16.75 11.81
CA LEU A 175 -10.22 -15.60 11.55
C LEU A 175 -11.61 -15.69 12.21
N THR A 176 -12.09 -16.89 12.54
CA THR A 176 -13.42 -17.09 13.15
C THR A 176 -13.37 -17.30 14.67
N HIS A 177 -12.17 -17.46 15.23
CA HIS A 177 -11.95 -17.81 16.64
C HIS A 177 -11.20 -16.73 17.41
N MET A 178 -10.62 -15.76 16.71
CA MET A 178 -9.90 -14.64 17.29
C MET A 178 -10.77 -13.38 17.29
N ASN A 179 -10.73 -12.59 18.37
CA ASN A 179 -11.36 -11.27 18.35
C ASN A 179 -10.61 -10.32 17.40
N SER A 180 -11.28 -9.27 16.94
CA SER A 180 -10.69 -8.34 15.96
C SER A 180 -9.38 -7.70 16.42
N LEU A 181 -9.27 -7.27 17.68
CA LEU A 181 -8.06 -6.63 18.19
C LEU A 181 -6.84 -7.55 18.11
N ASN A 182 -7.00 -8.83 18.45
CA ASN A 182 -5.92 -9.80 18.35
C ASN A 182 -5.57 -10.12 16.88
N MET A 183 -6.56 -10.12 15.98
CA MET A 183 -6.30 -10.30 14.54
C MET A 183 -5.47 -9.14 14.00
N GLU A 184 -5.87 -7.91 14.29
CA GLU A 184 -5.12 -6.71 13.91
C GLU A 184 -3.74 -6.67 14.57
N CYS A 185 -3.61 -7.11 15.83
CA CYS A 185 -2.32 -7.13 16.51
C CYS A 185 -1.30 -8.03 15.80
N GLU A 186 -1.68 -9.27 15.45
CA GLU A 186 -0.79 -10.18 14.73
C GLU A 186 -0.48 -9.66 13.31
N ALA A 187 -1.47 -9.10 12.61
CA ALA A 187 -1.24 -8.50 11.30
C ALA A 187 -0.27 -7.30 11.36
N SER A 188 -0.48 -6.40 12.32
CA SER A 188 0.41 -5.26 12.56
C SER A 188 1.81 -5.66 13.04
N LEU A 189 1.99 -6.84 13.67
CA LEU A 189 3.33 -7.36 13.97
C LEU A 189 4.09 -7.66 12.67
N TYR A 190 3.47 -8.40 11.72
CA TYR A 190 4.09 -8.66 10.41
C TYR A 190 4.37 -7.37 9.63
N GLU A 191 3.44 -6.42 9.66
CA GLU A 191 3.59 -5.08 9.07
C GLU A 191 4.79 -4.32 9.66
N MET A 192 4.93 -4.30 10.99
CA MET A 192 6.08 -3.70 11.67
C MET A 192 7.39 -4.36 11.25
N GLN A 193 7.44 -5.69 11.13
CA GLN A 193 8.63 -6.38 10.62
C GLN A 193 8.94 -5.98 9.18
N ALA A 194 7.92 -5.82 8.33
CA ALA A 194 8.12 -5.34 6.97
C ALA A 194 8.71 -3.93 6.96
N PHE A 195 8.16 -2.99 7.74
CA PHE A 195 8.71 -1.63 7.81
C PHE A 195 10.19 -1.61 8.23
N GLN A 196 10.56 -2.43 9.22
CA GLN A 196 11.96 -2.59 9.65
C GLN A 196 12.84 -3.12 8.52
N ASP A 197 12.43 -4.22 7.87
CA ASP A 197 13.21 -4.88 6.82
C ASP A 197 13.37 -4.01 5.57
N LEU A 198 12.35 -3.20 5.26
CA LEU A 198 12.34 -2.33 4.09
C LEU A 198 13.15 -1.04 4.30
N GLY A 199 13.61 -0.79 5.53
CA GLY A 199 14.43 0.36 5.89
C GLY A 199 13.64 1.66 6.00
N VAL A 200 12.35 1.58 6.36
CA VAL A 200 11.53 2.76 6.62
C VAL A 200 11.98 3.41 7.93
N ASP A 201 12.01 4.75 7.96
CA ASP A 201 12.36 5.51 9.15
C ASP A 201 11.28 5.33 10.24
N LEU A 202 11.59 4.52 11.25
CA LEU A 202 10.69 4.19 12.36
C LEU A 202 10.39 5.37 13.29
N TYR A 203 11.07 6.51 13.11
CA TYR A 203 10.92 7.69 13.96
C TYR A 203 10.18 8.84 13.28
N ASN A 204 9.70 8.66 12.05
CA ASN A 204 8.85 9.65 11.41
C ASN A 204 7.44 9.68 12.04
N ASP A 205 6.70 10.77 11.84
CA ASP A 205 5.38 10.98 12.46
C ASP A 205 4.39 9.85 12.14
N TYR A 206 4.46 9.29 10.93
CA TYR A 206 3.62 8.18 10.51
C TYR A 206 3.91 6.92 11.34
N MET A 207 5.17 6.50 11.42
CA MET A 207 5.59 5.31 12.16
C MET A 207 5.42 5.47 13.68
N VAL A 208 5.56 6.69 14.21
CA VAL A 208 5.26 6.99 15.61
C VAL A 208 3.77 6.83 15.90
N ASN A 209 2.89 7.29 15.00
CA ASN A 209 1.45 7.12 15.17
C ASN A 209 1.04 5.65 14.99
N PHE A 210 1.55 4.97 13.97
CA PHE A 210 1.37 3.53 13.77
C PHE A 210 1.78 2.76 15.03
N ARG A 211 2.97 3.05 15.59
CA ARG A 211 3.46 2.39 16.81
C ARG A 211 2.53 2.62 18.00
N ARG A 212 1.95 3.80 18.14
CA ARG A 212 1.00 4.10 19.22
C ARG A 212 -0.32 3.34 19.05
N GLU A 213 -0.88 3.31 17.84
CA GLU A 213 -2.10 2.55 17.55
C GLU A 213 -1.89 1.04 17.74
N PHE A 214 -0.77 0.54 17.22
CA PHE A 214 -0.30 -0.82 17.44
C PHE A 214 -0.24 -1.18 18.93
N GLU A 215 0.39 -0.36 19.77
CA GLU A 215 0.56 -0.66 21.19
C GLU A 215 -0.67 -0.41 22.07
N ASP A 216 -1.33 0.73 21.86
CA ASP A 216 -2.35 1.24 22.78
C ASP A 216 -3.76 0.78 22.38
N PHE A 217 -3.91 0.22 21.17
CA PHE A 217 -5.20 -0.23 20.66
C PHE A 217 -5.19 -1.70 20.22
N HIS A 218 -4.45 -2.06 19.17
CA HIS A 218 -4.50 -3.42 18.62
C HIS A 218 -3.90 -4.45 19.60
N CYS A 219 -2.70 -4.17 20.12
CA CYS A 219 -1.95 -5.12 20.94
C CYS A 219 -2.03 -4.88 22.45
N ASP A 220 -2.95 -4.05 22.93
CA ASP A 220 -3.04 -3.66 24.35
C ASP A 220 -3.25 -4.88 25.28
N ASP A 221 -4.13 -5.82 24.91
CA ASP A 221 -4.33 -7.06 25.68
C ASP A 221 -3.09 -7.96 25.68
N PHE A 222 -2.42 -8.09 24.54
CA PHE A 222 -1.19 -8.87 24.44
C PHE A 222 -0.04 -8.23 25.25
N LYS A 223 0.09 -6.90 25.19
CA LYS A 223 1.06 -6.14 25.99
C LYS A 223 0.82 -6.35 27.49
N ARG A 224 -0.44 -6.30 27.94
CA ARG A 224 -0.81 -6.66 29.34
C ARG A 224 -0.44 -8.10 29.69
N PHE A 225 -0.65 -9.04 28.77
CA PHE A 225 -0.23 -10.43 28.96
C PHE A 225 1.29 -10.52 29.14
N MET A 226 2.09 -9.88 28.28
CA MET A 226 3.55 -9.86 28.40
C MET A 226 3.99 -9.27 29.73
N GLN A 227 3.42 -8.14 30.16
CA GLN A 227 3.76 -7.51 31.44
C GLN A 227 3.52 -8.45 32.63
N LYS A 228 2.40 -9.20 32.62
CA LYS A 228 2.01 -10.08 33.71
C LYS A 228 2.74 -11.41 33.72
N HIS A 229 2.97 -12.00 32.55
CA HIS A 229 3.43 -13.39 32.42
C HIS A 229 4.85 -13.53 31.88
N LYS A 230 5.36 -12.50 31.21
CA LYS A 230 6.67 -12.47 30.53
C LYS A 230 7.46 -11.22 30.93
N GLY A 231 7.30 -10.72 32.17
CA GLY A 231 7.87 -9.45 32.62
C GLY A 231 9.38 -9.28 32.37
N SER A 232 10.17 -10.36 32.46
CA SER A 232 11.61 -10.34 32.15
C SER A 232 11.95 -10.18 30.67
N LEU A 233 10.96 -10.31 29.78
CA LEU A 233 11.07 -10.16 28.33
C LEU A 233 10.44 -8.86 27.82
N MET A 234 9.98 -7.97 28.71
CA MET A 234 9.37 -6.69 28.30
C MET A 234 10.30 -5.81 27.49
N SER A 235 11.63 -5.94 27.63
CA SER A 235 12.59 -5.24 26.78
C SER A 235 12.42 -5.55 25.29
N LEU A 236 11.92 -6.74 24.93
CA LEU A 236 11.60 -7.08 23.53
C LEU A 236 10.51 -6.18 22.96
N TRP A 237 9.57 -5.73 23.82
CA TRP A 237 8.48 -4.84 23.46
C TRP A 237 8.86 -3.37 23.59
N ASP A 238 9.55 -2.98 24.67
CA ASP A 238 9.80 -1.57 24.98
C ASP A 238 10.95 -0.95 24.15
N GLU A 239 11.80 -1.76 23.53
CA GLU A 239 12.92 -1.30 22.70
C GLU A 239 12.52 -1.12 21.22
N SER A 240 13.27 -0.28 20.51
CA SER A 240 13.13 -0.07 19.06
C SER A 240 14.47 -0.33 18.36
N PRO A 241 14.50 -1.14 17.29
CA PRO A 241 13.37 -1.86 16.69
C PRO A 241 12.87 -3.04 17.53
N LEU A 242 11.60 -3.45 17.35
CA LEU A 242 11.03 -4.65 17.97
C LEU A 242 11.67 -5.91 17.39
N ASP A 243 11.99 -6.89 18.24
CA ASP A 243 12.25 -8.25 17.78
C ASP A 243 10.92 -8.98 17.49
N VAL A 244 10.30 -8.62 16.38
CA VAL A 244 8.96 -9.11 16.01
C VAL A 244 8.90 -10.63 15.94
N LYS A 245 9.97 -11.30 15.48
CA LYS A 245 9.99 -12.76 15.31
C LYS A 245 9.87 -13.47 16.66
N VAL A 246 10.59 -12.99 17.67
CA VAL A 246 10.46 -13.52 19.04
C VAL A 246 9.10 -13.14 19.62
N ILE A 247 8.62 -11.92 19.39
CA ILE A 247 7.31 -11.47 19.86
C ILE A 247 6.17 -12.33 19.30
N LEU A 248 6.19 -12.66 18.00
CA LEU A 248 5.20 -13.54 17.36
C LEU A 248 5.18 -14.94 18.01
N THR A 249 6.34 -15.45 18.42
CA THR A 249 6.41 -16.73 19.15
C THR A 249 5.71 -16.62 20.52
N ILE A 250 5.88 -15.49 21.22
CA ILE A 250 5.20 -15.23 22.49
C ILE A 250 3.69 -14.97 22.26
N PHE A 251 3.34 -14.37 21.12
CA PHE A 251 1.96 -14.12 20.72
C PHE A 251 1.18 -15.44 20.54
N ASP A 252 1.77 -16.45 19.91
CA ASP A 252 1.16 -17.78 19.81
C ASP A 252 0.88 -18.40 21.20
N GLU A 253 1.79 -18.20 22.19
CA GLU A 253 1.55 -18.64 23.57
C GLU A 253 0.39 -17.90 24.24
N TYR A 254 0.22 -16.61 23.93
CA TYR A 254 -0.89 -15.79 24.41
C TYR A 254 -2.21 -16.27 23.82
N LEU A 255 -2.26 -16.49 22.50
CA LEU A 255 -3.44 -17.01 21.81
C LEU A 255 -3.90 -18.36 22.39
N GLY A 256 -2.96 -19.24 22.72
CA GLY A 256 -3.26 -20.55 23.33
C GLY A 256 -3.90 -20.48 24.73
N GLN A 257 -3.95 -19.31 25.36
CA GLN A 257 -4.58 -19.09 26.67
C GLN A 257 -5.95 -18.42 26.58
N LEU A 258 -6.34 -17.99 25.38
CA LEU A 258 -7.65 -17.39 25.16
C LEU A 258 -8.73 -18.47 25.18
N PRO A 259 -9.93 -18.16 25.71
CA PRO A 259 -11.06 -19.07 25.61
C PRO A 259 -11.46 -19.26 24.14
N ASN A 260 -11.69 -20.52 23.74
CA ASN A 260 -12.23 -20.89 22.43
C ASN A 260 -13.69 -20.46 22.26
#